data_AF-A0A953DM09-F1
#
_entry.id   AF-A0A953DM09-F1
#
_cell.length_a   1.000
_cell.length_b   1.000
_cell.length_c   1.000
_cell.angle_alpha   90.00
_cell.angle_beta   90.00
_cell.angle_gamma   90.00
#
_symmetry.space_group_name_H-M   'P 1'
#
loop_
_entity.id
_entity.type
_entity.pdbx_description
1 polymer ?
#
loop_
_entity_poly.entity_id
_entity_poly.type
_entity_poly.pdbx_seq_one_letter_code
_entity_poly.pdbx_strand_id
1 'polypeptide(L)'
;MAEASGAREGRRPRLRDLGIVIGTLPPGPLNAITDVLEVRVGLATVIHDGDPARPEFGPARTGVTAIHPHRGSAFTSRVPAAVAVLNGAGEITGRSQIDEHGLLESPILITNTHSVGVAHRACVEWLARRTPTIGRKHFVIPVVAETFDGFLNDGA
;
A
#
# COMPACT_ATOMS: atom_id res chain seq x y z
N MET A 1 -37.05 -12.77 -23.35
CA MET A 1 -36.23 -11.55 -23.25
C MET A 1 -35.91 -11.31 -21.79
N ALA A 2 -34.73 -11.73 -21.32
CA ALA A 2 -34.30 -11.45 -19.96
C ALA A 2 -33.52 -10.13 -19.98
N GLU A 3 -34.10 -9.11 -19.35
CA GLU A 3 -33.51 -7.78 -19.21
C GLU A 3 -32.13 -7.85 -18.57
N ALA A 4 -31.16 -7.23 -19.25
CA ALA A 4 -29.89 -6.85 -18.65
C ALA A 4 -30.19 -5.79 -17.57
N SER A 5 -30.38 -6.26 -16.34
CA SER A 5 -30.63 -5.41 -15.18
C SER A 5 -29.38 -4.61 -14.82
N GLY A 6 -29.33 -3.37 -15.33
CA GLY A 6 -28.83 -2.18 -14.64
C GLY A 6 -27.34 -2.16 -14.30
N ALA A 7 -26.56 -1.49 -15.15
CA ALA A 7 -25.34 -0.84 -14.67
C ALA A 7 -25.73 0.09 -13.51
N ARG A 8 -25.27 -0.20 -12.29
CA ARG A 8 -25.42 0.73 -11.15
C ARG A 8 -24.65 2.01 -11.50
N GLU A 9 -25.36 3.08 -11.82
CA GLU A 9 -24.78 4.40 -12.05
C GLU A 9 -23.83 4.74 -10.90
N GLY A 10 -22.58 5.08 -11.25
CA GLY A 10 -21.53 5.47 -10.29
C GLY A 10 -20.51 4.38 -9.91
N ARG A 11 -20.73 3.09 -10.22
CA ARG A 11 -19.70 2.06 -9.98
C ARG A 11 -18.85 1.82 -11.22
N ARG A 12 -17.55 2.17 -11.16
CA ARG A 12 -16.57 1.78 -12.19
C ARG A 12 -16.58 0.25 -12.37
N PRO A 13 -16.75 -0.27 -13.60
CA PRO A 13 -16.82 -1.72 -13.85
C PRO A 13 -15.46 -2.39 -13.55
N ARG A 14 -15.50 -3.63 -13.06
CA ARG A 14 -14.33 -4.53 -12.93
C ARG A 14 -14.34 -5.57 -14.04
N LEU A 15 -13.23 -6.29 -14.23
CA LEU A 15 -13.09 -7.30 -15.29
C LEU A 15 -14.27 -8.29 -15.40
N ARG A 16 -14.74 -8.83 -14.27
CA ARG A 16 -15.88 -9.76 -14.25
C ARG A 16 -17.21 -9.12 -14.61
N ASP A 17 -17.39 -7.81 -14.34
CA ASP A 17 -18.56 -7.05 -14.78
C ASP A 17 -18.59 -6.91 -16.32
N LEU A 18 -17.44 -7.10 -16.98
CA LEU A 18 -17.26 -7.10 -18.43
C LEU A 18 -17.24 -8.52 -19.04
N GLY A 19 -17.56 -9.56 -18.26
CA GLY A 19 -17.54 -10.96 -18.71
C GLY A 19 -16.15 -11.60 -18.78
N ILE A 20 -15.10 -10.91 -18.33
CA ILE A 20 -13.72 -11.44 -18.34
C ILE A 20 -13.45 -12.18 -17.03
N VAL A 21 -13.18 -13.49 -17.12
CA VAL A 21 -12.88 -14.36 -15.99
C VAL A 21 -11.46 -14.92 -16.12
N ILE A 22 -10.63 -14.67 -15.09
CA ILE A 22 -9.26 -15.18 -14.99
C ILE A 22 -9.21 -16.22 -13.87
N GLY A 23 -8.62 -17.38 -14.15
CA GLY A 23 -8.53 -18.51 -13.22
C GLY A 23 -9.82 -19.33 -13.12
N THR A 24 -9.77 -20.41 -12.33
CA THR A 24 -10.88 -21.38 -12.17
C THR A 24 -11.62 -21.27 -10.84
N LEU A 25 -11.06 -20.58 -9.85
CA LEU A 25 -11.65 -20.44 -8.51
C LEU A 25 -12.63 -19.25 -8.43
N PRO A 26 -13.70 -19.35 -7.63
CA PRO A 26 -14.56 -18.20 -7.33
C PRO A 26 -13.81 -17.20 -6.42
N PRO A 27 -14.00 -15.88 -6.61
CA PRO A 27 -13.45 -14.89 -5.70
C PRO A 27 -14.23 -14.82 -4.39
N GLY A 28 -13.67 -14.16 -3.38
CA GLY A 28 -14.41 -13.76 -2.19
C GLY A 28 -15.52 -12.73 -2.50
N PRO A 29 -16.38 -12.41 -1.52
CA PRO A 29 -17.55 -11.54 -1.72
C PRO A 29 -17.19 -10.14 -2.25
N LEU A 30 -16.07 -9.57 -1.80
CA LEU A 30 -15.59 -8.26 -2.24
C LEU A 30 -14.69 -8.39 -3.48
N ASN A 31 -14.16 -9.58 -3.77
CA ASN A 31 -13.13 -9.82 -4.78
C ASN A 31 -11.96 -8.83 -4.57
N ALA A 32 -11.48 -8.76 -3.33
CA ALA A 32 -10.44 -7.84 -2.87
C ALA A 32 -9.61 -8.48 -1.75
N ILE A 33 -8.42 -7.94 -1.47
CA ILE A 33 -7.55 -8.47 -0.41
C ILE A 33 -8.21 -8.44 0.98
N THR A 34 -9.16 -7.52 1.20
CA THR A 34 -9.94 -7.39 2.44
C THR A 34 -10.99 -8.49 2.62
N ASP A 35 -11.14 -9.42 1.67
CA ASP A 35 -11.86 -10.68 1.91
C ASP A 35 -11.10 -11.57 2.92
N VAL A 36 -9.79 -11.36 3.09
CA VAL A 36 -9.03 -11.95 4.20
C VAL A 36 -9.42 -11.22 5.49
N LEU A 37 -9.89 -11.99 6.49
CA LEU A 37 -10.41 -11.45 7.74
C LEU A 37 -9.41 -10.49 8.39
N GLU A 38 -9.93 -9.38 8.90
CA GLU A 38 -9.19 -8.30 9.58
C GLU A 38 -8.23 -7.45 8.76
N VAL A 39 -7.84 -7.88 7.55
CA VAL A 39 -7.00 -7.08 6.65
C VAL A 39 -7.71 -5.78 6.30
N ARG A 40 -6.99 -4.66 6.34
CA ARG A 40 -7.52 -3.33 5.97
C ARG A 40 -6.58 -2.62 5.02
N VAL A 41 -7.17 -1.82 4.14
CA VAL A 41 -6.45 -0.98 3.20
C VAL A 41 -6.87 0.47 3.41
N GLY A 42 -5.89 1.38 3.51
CA GLY A 42 -6.09 2.82 3.53
C GLY A 42 -5.35 3.46 2.37
N LEU A 43 -5.89 4.56 1.83
CA LEU A 43 -5.29 5.28 0.71
C LEU A 43 -5.24 6.77 1.05
N ALA A 44 -4.14 7.42 0.67
CA ALA A 44 -4.01 8.86 0.55
C ALA A 44 -3.65 9.18 -0.89
N THR A 45 -4.48 9.96 -1.57
CA THR A 45 -4.30 10.30 -2.99
C THR A 45 -4.00 11.80 -3.10
N VAL A 46 -2.93 12.14 -3.79
CA VAL A 46 -2.49 13.52 -4.03
C VAL A 46 -2.61 13.81 -5.51
N ILE A 47 -3.55 14.70 -5.83
CA ILE A 47 -3.75 15.22 -7.19
C ILE A 47 -3.74 16.75 -7.08
N HIS A 48 -2.70 17.37 -7.59
CA HIS A 48 -2.51 18.82 -7.57
C HIS A 48 -1.86 19.27 -8.87
N ASP A 49 -2.41 20.27 -9.54
CA ASP A 49 -1.93 20.73 -10.85
C ASP A 49 -0.61 21.51 -10.80
N GLY A 50 -0.15 21.88 -9.59
CA GLY A 50 0.99 22.75 -9.36
C GLY A 50 0.56 24.09 -8.79
N ASP A 51 1.49 24.80 -8.17
CA ASP A 51 1.26 26.15 -7.63
C ASP A 51 1.77 27.18 -8.64
N PRO A 52 0.92 28.10 -9.16
CA PRO A 52 1.38 29.17 -10.05
C PRO A 52 2.48 30.05 -9.45
N ALA A 53 2.58 30.16 -8.13
CA ALA A 53 3.64 30.88 -7.44
C ALA A 53 4.95 30.08 -7.32
N ARG A 54 4.92 28.77 -7.58
CA ARG A 54 6.04 27.83 -7.57
C ARG A 54 5.99 26.95 -8.83
N PRO A 55 6.10 27.55 -10.03
CA PRO A 55 5.89 26.85 -11.30
C PRO A 55 6.94 25.75 -11.56
N GLU A 56 8.02 25.75 -10.80
CA GLU A 56 9.05 24.70 -10.82
C GLU A 56 8.63 23.41 -10.10
N PHE A 57 7.49 23.42 -9.38
CA PHE A 57 6.95 22.26 -8.66
C PHE A 57 5.57 21.86 -9.19
N GLY A 58 5.40 20.57 -9.40
CA GLY A 58 4.17 19.94 -9.88
C GLY A 58 4.17 19.65 -11.38
N PRO A 59 3.13 18.96 -11.88
CA PRO A 59 1.95 18.49 -11.16
C PRO A 59 2.25 17.34 -10.20
N ALA A 60 1.56 17.28 -9.06
CA ALA A 60 1.60 16.11 -8.17
C ALA A 60 0.48 15.14 -8.55
N ARG A 61 0.85 13.88 -8.81
CA ARG A 61 -0.04 12.76 -9.15
C ARG A 61 0.45 11.50 -8.46
N THR A 62 0.39 11.50 -7.14
CA THR A 62 1.01 10.45 -6.33
C THR A 62 0.13 10.08 -5.14
N GLY A 63 0.64 9.29 -4.22
CA GLY A 63 -0.06 8.91 -3.01
C GLY A 63 0.63 7.82 -2.21
N VAL A 64 -0.04 7.37 -1.17
CA VAL A 64 0.39 6.24 -0.34
C VAL A 64 -0.78 5.28 -0.16
N THR A 65 -0.53 4.00 -0.35
CA THR A 65 -1.42 2.91 0.07
C THR A 65 -0.83 2.25 1.31
N ALA A 66 -1.65 2.06 2.34
CA ALA A 66 -1.27 1.36 3.56
C ALA A 66 -2.10 0.08 3.72
N ILE A 67 -1.44 -1.06 3.91
CA ILE A 67 -2.08 -2.35 4.14
C ILE A 67 -1.75 -2.81 5.56
N HIS A 68 -2.79 -2.91 6.38
CA HIS A 68 -2.69 -3.44 7.74
C HIS A 68 -3.04 -4.93 7.72
N PRO A 69 -2.18 -5.81 8.26
CA PRO A 69 -2.43 -7.25 8.26
C PRO A 69 -3.63 -7.64 9.13
N HIS A 70 -3.98 -6.83 10.13
CA HIS A 70 -5.12 -7.04 11.02
C HIS A 70 -5.48 -5.74 11.78
N ARG A 71 -6.45 -5.84 12.70
CA ARG A 71 -6.98 -4.69 13.47
C ARG A 71 -6.03 -4.14 14.54
N GLY A 72 -5.16 -5.00 15.09
CA GLY A 72 -4.20 -4.65 16.14
C GLY A 72 -2.90 -4.00 15.63
N SER A 73 -1.93 -3.83 16.54
CA SER A 73 -0.59 -3.35 16.19
C SER A 73 0.26 -4.49 15.61
N ALA A 74 0.71 -4.35 14.36
CA ALA A 74 1.59 -5.32 13.71
C ALA A 74 2.92 -5.50 14.47
N PHE A 75 3.34 -4.50 15.24
CA PHE A 75 4.57 -4.58 16.02
C PHE A 75 4.45 -5.52 17.23
N THR A 76 3.32 -5.48 17.96
CA THR A 76 3.08 -6.33 19.13
C THR A 76 2.49 -7.69 18.78
N SER A 77 1.77 -7.75 17.66
CA SER A 77 1.13 -8.95 17.13
C SER A 77 1.64 -9.16 15.72
N ARG A 78 2.83 -9.76 15.59
CA ARG A 78 3.47 -9.96 14.28
C ARG A 78 2.77 -11.09 13.52
N VAL A 79 2.81 -11.04 12.19
CA VAL A 79 2.28 -12.09 11.33
C VAL A 79 3.39 -12.70 10.47
N PRO A 80 3.34 -13.99 10.11
CA PRO A 80 4.29 -14.59 9.19
C PRO A 80 4.31 -13.86 7.84
N ALA A 81 5.50 -13.68 7.28
CA ALA A 81 5.69 -13.00 6.00
C ALA A 81 6.91 -13.55 5.24
N ALA A 82 6.91 -13.35 3.93
CA ALA A 82 8.00 -13.70 3.03
C ALA A 82 8.03 -12.72 1.86
N VAL A 83 9.22 -12.55 1.26
CA VAL A 83 9.43 -11.73 0.05
C VAL A 83 9.98 -12.62 -1.06
N ALA A 84 9.49 -12.43 -2.29
CA ALA A 84 10.02 -13.04 -3.49
C ALA A 84 10.35 -11.94 -4.51
N VAL A 85 11.56 -12.00 -5.09
CA VAL A 85 12.03 -11.01 -6.06
C VAL A 85 12.04 -11.63 -7.45
N LEU A 86 11.21 -11.10 -8.35
CA LEU A 86 11.25 -11.46 -9.77
C LEU A 86 12.40 -10.72 -10.49
N ASN A 87 12.41 -9.39 -10.34
CA ASN A 87 13.47 -8.49 -10.81
C ASN A 87 13.68 -7.41 -9.73
N GLY A 88 14.95 -7.13 -9.41
CA GLY A 88 15.32 -6.27 -8.28
C GLY A 88 15.49 -4.78 -8.62
N ALA A 89 15.04 -4.31 -9.78
CA ALA A 89 15.08 -2.89 -10.14
C ALA A 89 13.94 -2.11 -9.46
N GLY A 90 14.02 -1.98 -8.13
CA GLY A 90 13.07 -1.27 -7.27
C GLY A 90 13.46 -1.39 -5.80
N GLU A 91 12.69 -0.76 -4.92
CA GLU A 91 12.96 -0.73 -3.48
C GLU A 91 11.85 -1.37 -2.64
N ILE A 92 12.26 -2.10 -1.60
CA ILE A 92 11.40 -2.62 -0.54
C ILE A 92 12.16 -2.63 0.78
N THR A 93 11.91 -1.63 1.62
CA THR A 93 12.52 -1.55 2.95
C THR A 93 12.00 -2.67 3.87
N GLY A 94 12.72 -2.98 4.95
CA GLY A 94 12.30 -4.02 5.91
C GLY A 94 12.42 -5.45 5.39
N ARG A 95 12.76 -5.67 4.12
CA ARG A 95 12.96 -7.00 3.54
C ARG A 95 13.97 -7.84 4.32
N SER A 96 15.13 -7.29 4.66
CA SER A 96 16.16 -8.05 5.38
C SER A 96 15.64 -8.64 6.70
N GLN A 97 14.73 -7.94 7.37
CA GLN A 97 14.12 -8.41 8.61
C GLN A 97 13.04 -9.48 8.36
N ILE A 98 12.29 -9.38 7.26
CA ILE A 98 11.38 -10.45 6.84
C ILE A 98 12.18 -11.71 6.47
N ASP A 99 13.26 -11.56 5.70
CA ASP A 99 14.10 -12.68 5.26
C ASP A 99 14.76 -13.39 6.47
N GLU A 100 15.15 -12.63 7.50
CA GLU A 100 15.76 -13.17 8.73
C GLU A 100 14.74 -13.79 9.70
N HIS A 101 13.67 -13.06 10.03
CA HIS A 101 12.73 -13.49 11.08
C HIS A 101 11.47 -14.18 10.57
N GLY A 102 11.16 -14.06 9.27
CA GLY A 102 9.92 -14.55 8.68
C GLY A 102 8.67 -13.82 9.16
N LEU A 103 8.80 -12.58 9.65
CA LEU A 103 7.72 -11.85 10.33
C LEU A 103 7.55 -10.43 9.78
N LEU A 104 6.30 -10.02 9.59
CA LEU A 104 5.91 -8.64 9.35
C LEU A 104 5.56 -7.95 10.67
N GLU A 105 6.23 -6.82 10.96
CA GLU A 105 6.05 -6.07 12.21
C GLU A 105 5.55 -4.63 12.04
N SER A 106 5.15 -4.27 10.83
CA SER A 106 4.60 -2.97 10.48
C SER A 106 3.47 -3.12 9.46
N PRO A 107 2.63 -2.10 9.25
CA PRO A 107 1.81 -2.02 8.04
C PRO A 107 2.72 -1.98 6.81
N ILE A 108 2.27 -2.55 5.69
CA ILE A 108 2.96 -2.42 4.40
C ILE A 108 2.54 -1.09 3.79
N LEU A 109 3.52 -0.23 3.47
CA LEU A 109 3.28 1.00 2.73
C LEU A 109 3.73 0.84 1.28
N ILE A 110 2.95 1.40 0.35
CA ILE A 110 3.27 1.44 -1.08
C ILE A 110 3.14 2.89 -1.54
N THR A 111 4.20 3.44 -2.15
CA THR A 111 4.30 4.85 -2.57
C THR A 111 5.11 4.98 -3.86
N ASN A 112 5.51 6.20 -4.25
CA ASN A 112 6.46 6.41 -5.35
C ASN A 112 7.92 6.21 -4.93
N THR A 113 8.79 5.98 -5.91
CA THR A 113 10.23 5.66 -5.72
C THR A 113 10.95 6.65 -4.81
N HIS A 114 10.78 7.95 -5.04
CA HIS A 114 11.51 8.98 -4.30
C HIS A 114 10.87 9.31 -2.93
N SER A 115 9.65 8.82 -2.67
CA SER A 115 8.94 9.02 -1.40
C SER A 115 9.10 7.88 -0.40
N VAL A 116 9.88 6.83 -0.73
CA VAL A 116 10.17 5.71 0.18
C VAL A 116 10.71 6.20 1.52
N GLY A 117 11.69 7.11 1.51
CA GLY A 117 12.29 7.64 2.73
C GLY A 117 11.30 8.39 3.63
N VAL A 118 10.45 9.23 3.03
CA VAL A 118 9.41 9.98 3.76
C VAL A 118 8.35 9.04 4.33
N ALA A 119 7.87 8.08 3.54
CA ALA A 119 6.90 7.09 3.99
C ALA A 119 7.46 6.21 5.12
N HIS A 120 8.71 5.79 5.01
CA HIS A 120 9.40 5.02 6.04
C HIS A 120 9.47 5.80 7.35
N ARG A 121 9.96 7.06 7.30
CA ARG A 121 10.02 7.92 8.49
C ARG A 121 8.64 8.15 9.11
N ALA A 122 7.63 8.44 8.30
CA ALA A 122 6.26 8.64 8.76
C ALA A 122 5.70 7.37 9.46
N CYS A 123 6.05 6.18 8.96
CA CYS A 123 5.65 4.92 9.58
C CYS A 123 6.33 4.71 10.94
N VAL A 124 7.64 4.97 11.04
CA VAL A 124 8.38 4.94 12.32
C VAL A 124 7.72 5.87 13.34
N GLU A 125 7.44 7.12 12.96
CA GLU A 125 6.80 8.10 13.85
C GLU A 125 5.37 7.68 14.24
N TRP A 126 4.60 7.12 13.30
CA TRP A 126 3.24 6.64 13.55
C TRP A 126 3.21 5.47 14.54
N LEU A 127 4.18 4.55 14.42
CA LEU A 127 4.36 3.40 15.32
C LEU A 127 4.85 3.84 16.69
N ALA A 128 5.85 4.73 16.76
CA ALA A 128 6.39 5.23 18.02
C ALA A 128 5.34 5.98 18.87
N ARG A 129 4.43 6.72 18.22
CA ARG A 129 3.28 7.34 18.92
C ARG A 129 2.31 6.33 19.54
N ARG A 130 2.22 5.12 18.99
CA ARG A 130 1.31 4.05 19.43
C ARG A 130 1.97 3.01 20.32
N THR A 131 3.29 2.92 20.25
CA THR A 131 4.10 1.98 21.03
C THR A 131 5.31 2.74 21.58
N PRO A 132 5.17 3.39 22.75
CA PRO A 132 6.17 4.33 23.29
C PRO A 132 7.55 3.72 23.59
N THR A 133 7.67 2.39 23.55
CA THR A 133 8.94 1.67 23.69
C THR A 133 9.78 1.69 22.40
N ILE A 134 9.17 1.94 21.24
CA ILE A 134 9.89 2.13 19.96
C ILE A 134 10.69 3.44 20.00
N GLY A 135 11.95 3.38 19.57
CA GLY A 135 12.91 4.48 19.67
C GLY A 135 13.55 4.64 21.06
N ARG A 136 13.23 3.75 22.01
CA ARG A 136 13.81 3.74 23.36
C ARG A 136 14.37 2.37 23.75
N LYS A 137 13.52 1.34 23.70
CA LYS A 137 13.84 -0.06 24.04
C LYS A 137 13.80 -0.98 22.82
N HIS A 138 13.04 -0.60 21.80
CA HIS A 138 12.91 -1.34 20.56
C HIS A 138 13.16 -0.43 19.37
N PHE A 139 13.63 -1.01 18.28
CA PHE A 139 13.60 -0.40 16.96
C PHE A 139 12.46 -1.02 16.15
N VAL A 140 12.17 -0.43 15.00
CA VAL A 140 11.29 -1.01 13.99
C VAL A 140 11.88 -0.72 12.62
N ILE A 141 11.77 -1.67 11.70
CA ILE A 141 12.18 -1.49 10.30
C ILE A 141 10.94 -1.65 9.42
N PRO A 142 10.19 -0.55 9.18
CA PRO A 142 8.97 -0.59 8.38
C PRO A 142 9.17 -1.17 6.98
N VAL A 143 8.10 -1.79 6.46
CA VAL A 143 8.03 -2.27 5.08
C VAL A 143 7.40 -1.19 4.21
N VAL A 144 8.21 -0.61 3.33
CA VAL A 144 7.81 0.39 2.35
C VAL A 144 8.32 -0.05 0.99
N ALA A 145 7.39 -0.27 0.07
CA ALA A 145 7.65 -0.62 -1.32
C ALA A 145 7.24 0.52 -2.24
N GLU A 146 7.67 0.46 -3.50
CA GLU A 146 7.44 1.54 -4.45
C GLU A 146 7.21 1.09 -5.89
N THR A 147 6.68 2.02 -6.68
CA THR A 147 6.77 2.03 -8.14
C THR A 147 7.05 3.45 -8.63
N PHE A 148 7.74 3.61 -9.77
CA PHE A 148 8.05 4.92 -10.33
C PHE A 148 6.86 5.56 -11.05
N ASP A 149 6.44 6.75 -10.61
CA ASP A 149 5.31 7.52 -11.17
C ASP A 149 5.74 8.79 -11.93
N GLY A 150 7.04 8.96 -12.19
CA GLY A 150 7.63 10.19 -12.74
C GLY A 150 7.17 10.59 -14.16
N PHE A 151 6.42 9.74 -14.87
CA PHE A 151 5.78 10.13 -16.13
C PHE A 151 4.62 11.11 -15.92
N LEU A 152 3.91 11.03 -14.79
CA LEU A 152 2.73 11.85 -14.49
C LEU A 152 2.91 12.72 -13.25
N ASN A 153 3.91 12.43 -12.43
CA ASN A 153 4.13 13.04 -11.14
C ASN A 153 5.49 13.75 -11.12
N ASP A 154 5.49 14.98 -10.64
CA ASP A 154 6.72 15.62 -10.19
C ASP A 154 7.12 15.02 -8.83
N GLY A 155 8.06 14.08 -8.88
CA GLY A 155 8.53 13.30 -7.73
C GLY A 155 9.97 13.61 -7.32
N ALA A 156 10.58 14.68 -7.83
CA ALA A 156 11.96 15.07 -7.52
C ALA A 156 12.06 16.10 -6.39
#